data_AF-A0A1Y6F3E0-F1
#
_entry.id   AF-A0A1Y6F3E0-F1
#
_cell.length_a   1.000
_cell.length_b   1.000
_cell.length_c   1.000
_cell.angle_alpha   90.00
_cell.angle_beta   90.00
_cell.angle_gamma   90.00
#
_symmetry.space_group_name_H-M   'P 1'
#
loop_
_entity.id
_entity.type
_entity.pdbx_description
1 polymer ?
#
loop_
_entity_poly.entity_id
_entity_poly.type
_entity_poly.pdbx_seq_one_letter_code
_entity_poly.pdbx_strand_id
1 'polypeptide(L)'
;MSVDILEKKITTEIKRMREQTRFWQDQHPDAHLFAAWFDPSLFNRNSQQPLDYVAELEKNTELLFKLAKQPHTELTPEQRTQREYLEQRVADQLGALQTALSVKL
;
A
#
# COMPACT_ATOMS: atom_id res chain seq x y z
N MET A 1 -4.20 16.26 13.52
CA MET A 1 -4.41 14.79 13.60
C MET A 1 -3.06 14.17 13.94
N SER A 2 -2.94 13.32 14.98
CA SER A 2 -1.64 12.70 15.31
C SER A 2 -1.23 11.67 14.25
N VAL A 3 0.07 11.55 13.99
CA VAL A 3 0.65 10.50 13.11
C VAL A 3 0.19 9.11 13.56
N ASP A 4 0.08 8.87 14.87
CA ASP A 4 -0.37 7.59 15.44
C ASP A 4 -1.83 7.25 15.09
N ILE A 5 -2.69 8.27 15.01
CA ILE A 5 -4.10 8.08 14.64
C ILE A 5 -4.21 7.74 13.15
N LEU A 6 -3.41 8.41 12.32
CA LEU A 6 -3.38 8.16 10.88
C LEU A 6 -2.82 6.78 10.58
N GLU A 7 -1.73 6.40 11.25
CA GLU A 7 -1.13 5.06 11.17
C GLU A 7 -2.15 3.99 11.52
N LYS A 8 -2.80 4.11 12.68
CA LYS A 8 -3.82 3.13 13.10
C LYS A 8 -4.94 2.98 12.06
N LYS A 9 -5.41 4.10 11.48
CA LYS A 9 -6.46 4.07 10.44
C LYS A 9 -5.98 3.38 9.17
N ILE A 10 -4.82 3.77 8.66
CA ILE A 10 -4.28 3.21 7.40
C ILE A 10 -3.94 1.73 7.57
N THR A 11 -3.30 1.32 8.68
CA THR A 11 -3.01 -0.10 8.95
C THR A 11 -4.27 -0.94 9.08
N THR A 12 -5.33 -0.40 9.70
CA THR A 12 -6.63 -1.10 9.79
C THR A 12 -7.25 -1.30 8.41
N GLU A 13 -7.19 -0.27 7.56
CA GLU A 13 -7.70 -0.33 6.20
C GLU A 13 -6.91 -1.31 5.33
N ILE A 14 -5.58 -1.31 5.40
CA ILE A 14 -4.72 -2.28 4.70
C ILE A 14 -5.04 -3.71 5.15
N LYS A 15 -5.27 -3.93 6.45
CA LYS A 15 -5.66 -5.25 6.95
C LYS A 15 -6.99 -5.71 6.34
N ARG A 16 -7.98 -4.82 6.27
CA ARG A 16 -9.27 -5.09 5.62
C ARG A 16 -9.08 -5.44 4.14
N MET A 17 -8.27 -4.67 3.42
CA MET A 17 -7.95 -4.97 2.01
C MET A 17 -7.30 -6.33 1.86
N ARG A 18 -6.35 -6.69 2.73
CA ARG A 18 -5.71 -8.02 2.72
C ARG A 18 -6.73 -9.14 2.85
N GLU A 19 -7.68 -8.99 3.77
CA GLU A 19 -8.75 -9.99 3.98
C GLU A 19 -9.68 -10.09 2.75
N GLN A 20 -10.07 -8.95 2.16
CA GLN A 20 -10.87 -8.91 0.93
C GLN A 20 -10.14 -9.53 -0.27
N THR A 21 -8.87 -9.17 -0.47
CA THR A 21 -8.02 -9.72 -1.53
C THR A 21 -7.81 -11.22 -1.36
N ARG A 22 -7.58 -11.69 -0.13
CA ARG A 22 -7.46 -13.13 0.16
C ARG A 22 -8.76 -13.85 -0.19
N PHE A 23 -9.90 -13.35 0.29
CA PHE A 23 -11.20 -13.95 0.01
C PHE A 23 -11.48 -14.02 -1.51
N TRP A 24 -11.15 -12.98 -2.26
CA TRP A 24 -11.27 -12.99 -3.71
C TRP A 24 -10.35 -14.03 -4.36
N GLN A 25 -9.08 -14.07 -3.95
CA GLN A 25 -8.09 -15.02 -4.47
C GLN A 25 -8.51 -16.46 -4.20
N ASP A 26 -9.10 -16.75 -3.04
CA ASP A 26 -9.63 -18.08 -2.70
C ASP A 26 -10.80 -18.49 -3.62
N GLN A 27 -11.55 -17.52 -4.15
CA GLN A 27 -12.65 -17.75 -5.10
C GLN A 27 -12.22 -17.75 -6.57
N HIS A 28 -11.08 -17.13 -6.89
CA HIS A 28 -10.60 -16.90 -8.24
C HIS A 28 -9.17 -17.45 -8.38
N PRO A 29 -9.01 -18.75 -8.70
CA PRO A 29 -7.69 -19.35 -8.90
C PRO A 29 -6.92 -18.72 -10.07
N ASP A 30 -7.64 -18.04 -10.98
CA ASP A 30 -7.11 -17.24 -12.09
C ASP A 30 -6.59 -15.85 -11.63
N ALA A 31 -5.74 -15.86 -10.60
CA ALA A 31 -5.14 -14.69 -9.97
C ALA A 31 -4.35 -13.77 -10.93
N HIS A 32 -3.99 -14.26 -12.13
CA HIS A 32 -3.29 -13.49 -13.16
C HIS A 32 -4.11 -12.29 -13.69
N LEU A 33 -5.44 -12.34 -13.60
CA LEU A 33 -6.31 -11.21 -13.99
C LEU A 33 -6.22 -10.03 -13.02
N PHE A 34 -5.76 -10.29 -11.79
CA PHE A 34 -5.62 -9.25 -10.78
C PHE A 34 -4.53 -8.24 -11.15
N ALA A 35 -3.44 -8.69 -11.75
CA ALA A 35 -2.37 -7.80 -12.23
C ALA A 35 -2.86 -6.79 -13.27
N ALA A 36 -3.85 -7.16 -14.08
CA ALA A 36 -4.44 -6.28 -15.09
C ALA A 36 -5.27 -5.13 -14.49
N TRP A 37 -5.58 -5.16 -13.20
CA TRP A 37 -6.35 -4.10 -12.53
C TRP A 37 -5.48 -2.92 -12.11
N PHE A 38 -4.17 -3.06 -12.14
CA PHE A 38 -3.23 -2.07 -11.61
C PHE A 38 -2.30 -1.54 -12.68
N ASP A 39 -2.00 -0.25 -12.58
CA ASP A 39 -0.96 0.37 -13.39
C ASP A 39 0.43 -0.18 -12.96
N PRO A 40 1.22 -0.77 -13.88
CA PRO A 40 2.54 -1.30 -13.57
C PRO A 40 3.54 -0.26 -13.06
N SER A 41 3.26 1.03 -13.25
CA SER A 41 4.07 2.11 -12.68
C SER A 41 3.86 2.25 -11.17
N LEU A 42 2.71 1.84 -10.63
CA LEU A 42 2.32 2.03 -9.22
C LEU A 42 2.78 0.90 -8.29
N PHE A 43 3.08 -0.28 -8.83
CA PHE A 43 3.52 -1.44 -8.05
C PHE A 43 4.83 -2.01 -8.57
N ASN A 44 5.49 -2.81 -7.77
CA ASN A 44 6.69 -3.51 -8.17
C ASN A 44 6.36 -4.52 -9.29
N ARG A 45 7.21 -4.61 -10.31
CA ARG A 45 7.07 -5.57 -11.41
C ARG A 45 7.13 -7.03 -10.96
N ASN A 46 7.66 -7.28 -9.76
CA ASN A 46 7.71 -8.60 -9.15
C ASN A 46 6.42 -9.00 -8.43
N SER A 47 5.45 -8.09 -8.27
CA SER A 47 4.14 -8.39 -7.69
C SER A 47 3.33 -9.18 -8.73
N GLN A 48 3.10 -10.47 -8.49
CA GLN A 48 2.47 -11.38 -9.44
C GLN A 48 1.17 -11.98 -8.90
N GLN A 49 1.00 -12.00 -7.58
CA GLN A 49 -0.18 -12.49 -6.89
C GLN A 49 -0.96 -11.34 -6.26
N PRO A 50 -2.28 -11.46 -6.09
CA PRO A 50 -3.11 -10.42 -5.49
C PRO A 50 -2.60 -9.92 -4.13
N LEU A 51 -2.14 -10.83 -3.28
CA LEU A 51 -1.60 -10.51 -1.97
C LEU A 51 -0.24 -9.81 -2.02
N ASP A 52 0.52 -9.91 -3.11
CA ASP A 52 1.81 -9.22 -3.26
C ASP A 52 1.61 -7.70 -3.30
N TYR A 53 0.56 -7.23 -3.98
CA TYR A 53 0.22 -5.81 -4.07
C TYR A 53 -0.12 -5.21 -2.71
N VAL A 54 -0.87 -5.96 -1.89
CA VAL A 54 -1.24 -5.52 -0.54
C VAL A 54 -0.02 -5.59 0.41
N ALA A 55 0.83 -6.61 0.26
CA ALA A 55 2.07 -6.72 1.04
C ALA A 55 3.07 -5.60 0.72
N GLU A 56 3.17 -5.20 -0.54
CA GLU A 56 3.99 -4.04 -0.94
C GLU A 56 3.48 -2.75 -0.30
N LEU A 57 2.17 -2.50 -0.34
CA LEU A 57 1.55 -1.34 0.29
C LEU A 57 1.81 -1.33 1.81
N GLU A 58 1.66 -2.47 2.49
CA GLU A 58 1.94 -2.59 3.93
C GLU A 58 3.40 -2.20 4.24
N LYS A 59 4.36 -2.77 3.49
CA LYS A 59 5.79 -2.48 3.67
C LYS A 59 6.11 -1.00 3.44
N ASN A 60 5.58 -0.40 2.38
CA ASN A 60 5.81 1.02 2.06
C ASN A 60 5.21 1.93 3.14
N THR A 61 4.04 1.56 3.66
CA THR A 61 3.33 2.28 4.72
C THR A 61 4.09 2.21 6.05
N GLU A 62 4.62 1.04 6.43
CA GLU A 62 5.45 0.86 7.62
C GLU A 62 6.71 1.73 7.55
N LEU A 63 7.38 1.74 6.41
CA LEU A 63 8.56 2.57 6.19
C LEU A 63 8.23 4.06 6.25
N LEU A 64 7.10 4.47 5.66
CA LEU A 64 6.61 5.84 5.72
C LEU A 64 6.39 6.28 7.17
N PHE A 65 5.68 5.50 7.98
CA PHE A 65 5.41 5.88 9.36
C PHE A 65 6.66 5.87 10.24
N LYS A 66 7.61 4.99 9.97
CA LYS A 66 8.93 5.01 10.62
C LYS A 66 9.63 6.35 10.39
N LEU A 67 9.61 6.86 9.16
CA LEU A 67 10.19 8.17 8.81
C LEU A 67 9.35 9.35 9.33
N ALA A 68 8.02 9.23 9.33
CA ALA A 68 7.11 10.29 9.77
C ALA A 68 7.14 10.53 11.29
N LYS A 69 7.49 9.51 12.07
CA LYS A 69 7.66 9.61 13.53
C LYS A 69 8.98 10.26 13.94
N GLN A 70 9.95 10.36 13.03
CA GLN A 70 11.20 11.07 13.29
C GLN A 70 11.00 12.57 13.12
N PRO A 71 11.52 13.41 14.03
CA PRO A 71 11.47 14.85 13.87
C PRO A 71 12.28 15.26 12.63
N HIS A 72 11.78 16.25 11.88
CA HIS A 72 12.36 16.64 10.59
C HIS A 72 13.85 17.06 10.66
N THR A 73 14.28 17.54 11.82
CA THR A 73 15.67 17.91 12.13
C THR A 73 16.62 16.72 12.21
N GLU A 74 16.11 15.51 12.43
CA GLU A 74 16.90 14.27 12.51
C GLU A 74 16.94 13.50 11.19
N LEU A 75 16.09 13.86 10.21
CA LEU A 75 16.07 13.23 8.89
C LEU A 75 17.20 13.80 8.01
N THR A 76 17.98 12.92 7.40
CA THR A 76 18.93 13.30 6.33
C THR A 76 18.16 13.79 5.09
N PRO A 77 18.78 14.56 4.18
CA PRO A 77 18.15 14.96 2.93
C PRO A 77 17.56 13.78 2.14
N GLU A 78 18.27 12.66 2.08
CA GLU A 78 17.83 11.44 1.39
C GLU A 78 16.59 10.84 2.05
N GLN A 79 16.53 10.83 3.39
CA GLN A 79 15.37 10.32 4.13
C GLN A 79 14.14 11.22 3.94
N ARG A 80 14.32 12.53 3.79
CA ARG A 80 13.22 13.46 3.49
C ARG A 80 12.67 13.21 2.08
N THR A 81 13.54 13.09 1.09
CA THR A 81 13.14 12.73 -0.28
C THR A 81 12.48 11.36 -0.33
N GLN A 82 13.02 10.38 0.40
CA GLN A 82 12.41 9.05 0.51
C GLN A 82 11.02 9.12 1.15
N ARG A 83 10.85 9.92 2.20
CA ARG A 83 9.56 10.11 2.85
C ARG A 83 8.54 10.73 1.88
N GLU A 84 8.89 11.82 1.18
CA GLU A 84 8.00 12.47 0.21
C GLU A 84 7.61 11.49 -0.92
N TYR A 85 8.58 10.73 -1.43
CA TYR A 85 8.33 9.69 -2.41
C TYR A 85 7.37 8.62 -1.88
N LEU A 86 7.57 8.15 -0.65
CA LEU A 86 6.71 7.15 -0.02
C LEU A 86 5.31 7.69 0.28
N GLU A 87 5.16 8.96 0.66
CA GLU A 87 3.86 9.60 0.87
C GLU A 87 3.02 9.55 -0.43
N GLN A 88 3.62 9.96 -1.55
CA GLN A 88 2.96 9.88 -2.86
C GLN A 88 2.66 8.43 -3.26
N ARG A 89 3.67 7.56 -3.13
CA ARG A 89 3.58 6.15 -3.52
C ARG A 89 2.47 5.42 -2.77
N VAL A 90 2.42 5.57 -1.44
CA VAL A 90 1.41 4.94 -0.58
C VAL A 90 0.02 5.48 -0.90
N ALA A 91 -0.13 6.79 -1.14
CA ALA A 91 -1.42 7.37 -1.51
C ALA A 91 -1.95 6.77 -2.83
N ASP A 92 -1.10 6.70 -3.86
CA ASP A 92 -1.49 6.15 -5.16
C ASP A 92 -1.81 4.64 -5.08
N GLN A 93 -0.99 3.87 -4.36
CA GLN A 93 -1.20 2.43 -4.15
C GLN A 93 -2.49 2.15 -3.36
N LEU A 94 -2.74 2.91 -2.29
CA LEU A 94 -3.95 2.79 -1.48
C LEU A 94 -5.20 3.11 -2.31
N GLY A 95 -5.18 4.20 -3.09
CA GLY A 95 -6.30 4.58 -3.96
C GLY A 95 -6.57 3.55 -5.06
N ALA A 96 -5.51 3.02 -5.67
CA ALA A 96 -5.63 1.97 -6.69
C ALA A 96 -6.23 0.67 -6.10
N LEU A 97 -5.76 0.24 -4.93
CA LEU A 97 -6.28 -0.95 -4.24
C LEU A 97 -7.73 -0.76 -3.78
N GLN A 98 -8.09 0.40 -3.21
CA GLN A 98 -9.49 0.69 -2.86
C GLN A 98 -10.41 0.65 -4.08
N THR A 99 -9.99 1.28 -5.17
CA THR A 99 -10.79 1.32 -6.40
C THR A 99 -10.94 -0.08 -6.99
N ALA A 100 -9.86 -0.85 -7.07
CA ALA A 100 -9.91 -2.22 -7.56
C ALA A 100 -10.83 -3.09 -6.71
N LEU A 101 -10.68 -3.06 -5.39
CA LEU A 101 -11.46 -3.89 -4.46
C LEU A 101 -12.92 -3.43 -4.31
N SER A 102 -13.26 -2.19 -4.67
CA SER A 102 -14.66 -1.70 -4.60
C SER A 102 -15.43 -1.84 -5.91
N VAL A 103 -14.74 -1.83 -7.06
CA VAL A 103 -15.37 -1.88 -8.39
C VAL A 103 -15.32 -3.28 -9.00
N LYS A 104 -14.35 -4.13 -8.59
CA LYS A 104 -14.09 -5.44 -9.20
C LYS A 104 -14.42 -6.64 -8.31
N LEU A 105 -14.69 -6.43 -7.01
CA LEU A 105 -15.26 -7.42 -6.10
C LEU A 105 -16.79 -7.25 -6.02
#